data_AF-A0A3S0CWG1-F1
#
_entry.id   AF-A0A3S0CWG1-F1
#
_cell.length_a   1.000
_cell.length_b   1.000
_cell.length_c   1.000
_cell.angle_alpha   90.00
_cell.angle_beta   90.00
_cell.angle_gamma   90.00
#
_symmetry.space_group_name_H-M   'P 1'
#
loop_
_entity.id
_entity.type
_entity.pdbx_description
1 polymer ?
#
loop_
_entity_poly.entity_id
_entity_poly.type
_entity_poly.pdbx_seq_one_letter_code
_entity_poly.pdbx_strand_id
1 'polypeptide(L)'
;MFLVLQLPFTDIRRFLSVPTNLLLQPEWAISPEPGRHFVRSFGRIARRPRGSKNNWHSSHLFCRVKGLIKFDAKTEYAPSFQSFYSDGVGKSIYEFGFAFAPSQDLFDLQTLLKQTVAIRSRENSITTTRLIRISKHLAHRILDSSTSKRITPQLANSSKASEIFVPQDWWITPGRPLLLIDYDLHENLKVSRYAIPVQSEFLNDSNIKLAHAWLQCENTEIRTWLIGHDDGTDLDTLQRLRFYLSGVHSDMETLQDIVRLLSTQELSYVEGLECSKLMGNYIGTIASILQRKSRNGVKQSDILDVALEVDRMITEDDRTLVLSAVDRLRGINPNFLNNIKNVVGQLSDRQPAISAETILFNIKEINVTNQITSINGDNNVVNQWAQSTVTNSLNNLKDSSSQSEVKPKLEELHNEVEKILPKLPESKQKEVAQDLQTFTSEAISETPRKKWYELSAEGLIEAAQTVGELAEPIIKVVKMILGLISVGH
;
A
#
# COMPACT_ATOMS: atom_id res chain seq x y z
N MET A 1 5.81 17.61 -3.84
CA MET A 1 5.53 16.19 -3.51
C MET A 1 6.56 15.21 -4.08
N PHE A 2 6.97 14.23 -3.27
CA PHE A 2 7.83 13.11 -3.64
C PHE A 2 7.28 11.80 -3.06
N LEU A 3 7.26 10.73 -3.86
CA LEU A 3 6.67 9.45 -3.49
C LEU A 3 7.70 8.32 -3.64
N VAL A 4 7.72 7.40 -2.69
CA VAL A 4 8.52 6.17 -2.75
C VAL A 4 7.61 4.96 -2.63
N LEU A 5 7.59 4.12 -3.66
CA LEU A 5 7.04 2.77 -3.59
C LEU A 5 8.19 1.81 -3.30
N GLN A 6 8.13 1.16 -2.14
CA GLN A 6 9.10 0.18 -1.68
C GLN A 6 8.50 -1.23 -1.72
N LEU A 7 9.26 -2.17 -2.28
CA LEU A 7 8.93 -3.58 -2.37
C LEU A 7 10.00 -4.37 -1.58
N PRO A 8 9.68 -4.85 -0.37
CA PRO A 8 10.60 -5.68 0.41
C PRO A 8 10.60 -7.13 -0.10
N PHE A 9 11.72 -7.81 0.10
CA PHE A 9 11.93 -9.21 -0.24
C PHE A 9 12.70 -9.92 0.86
N THR A 10 12.34 -11.17 1.13
CA THR A 10 13.04 -12.04 2.07
C THR A 10 13.74 -13.15 1.30
N ASP A 11 15.06 -13.28 1.50
CA ASP A 11 15.90 -14.29 0.85
C ASP A 11 16.40 -15.28 1.90
N ILE A 12 15.79 -16.46 1.96
CA ILE A 12 16.09 -17.44 3.02
C ILE A 12 17.23 -18.38 2.67
N ARG A 13 17.85 -18.24 1.50
CA ARG A 13 18.81 -19.24 0.98
C ARG A 13 20.04 -19.43 1.88
N ARG A 14 20.42 -18.43 2.66
CA ARG A 14 21.51 -18.53 3.63
C ARG A 14 21.13 -19.24 4.93
N PHE A 15 19.84 -19.39 5.18
CA PHE A 15 19.30 -20.09 6.35
C PHE A 15 19.02 -21.57 6.05
N LEU A 16 19.09 -21.99 4.78
CA LEU A 16 18.91 -23.37 4.37
C LEU A 16 20.18 -24.20 4.57
N SER A 17 20.00 -25.44 5.02
CA SER A 17 21.07 -26.45 5.10
C SER A 17 21.36 -27.15 3.77
N VAL A 18 20.50 -26.95 2.76
CA VAL A 18 20.65 -27.53 1.42
C VAL A 18 21.43 -26.62 0.48
N PRO A 19 22.09 -27.16 -0.56
CA PRO A 19 22.72 -26.34 -1.59
C PRO A 19 21.69 -25.46 -2.32
N THR A 20 21.89 -24.13 -2.26
CA THR A 20 21.00 -23.14 -2.90
C THR A 20 21.57 -22.54 -4.17
N ASN A 21 22.82 -22.84 -4.51
CA ASN A 21 23.57 -22.24 -5.62
C ASN A 21 23.52 -20.70 -5.65
N LEU A 22 23.38 -20.06 -4.48
CA LEU A 22 23.53 -18.62 -4.33
C LEU A 22 24.91 -18.19 -4.88
N LEU A 23 24.93 -17.20 -5.75
CA LEU A 23 26.18 -16.68 -6.30
C LEU A 23 27.02 -16.07 -5.19
N LEU A 24 28.31 -16.43 -5.16
CA LEU A 24 29.26 -15.88 -4.20
C LEU A 24 29.49 -14.38 -4.39
N GLN A 25 29.26 -13.85 -5.61
CA GLN A 25 29.43 -12.43 -5.91
C GLN A 25 28.19 -11.79 -6.56
N PRO A 26 27.87 -10.53 -6.21
CA PRO A 26 28.60 -9.67 -5.26
C PRO A 26 28.33 -10.02 -3.80
N GLU A 27 29.38 -10.03 -2.95
CA GLU A 27 29.24 -10.12 -1.49
C GLU A 27 28.78 -8.78 -0.94
N TRP A 28 27.46 -8.60 -0.82
CA TRP A 28 26.87 -7.36 -0.30
C TRP A 28 27.29 -7.04 1.14
N ALA A 29 27.48 -8.08 1.97
CA ALA A 29 27.65 -7.92 3.41
C ALA A 29 29.06 -7.45 3.85
N ILE A 30 30.10 -7.62 3.03
CA ILE A 30 31.48 -7.46 3.49
C ILE A 30 32.04 -6.08 3.15
N SER A 31 32.01 -5.67 1.87
CA SER A 31 32.37 -4.30 1.45
C SER A 31 32.17 -4.14 -0.06
N PRO A 32 30.94 -3.84 -0.54
CA PRO A 32 30.76 -3.64 -1.96
C PRO A 32 31.44 -2.34 -2.43
N GLU A 33 32.32 -2.43 -3.42
CA GLU A 33 33.01 -1.27 -4.01
C GLU A 33 32.12 -0.56 -5.04
N PRO A 34 31.68 0.69 -4.80
CA PRO A 34 30.89 1.46 -5.76
C PRO A 34 31.61 1.61 -7.09
N GLY A 35 30.88 1.45 -8.20
CA GLY A 35 31.43 1.55 -9.56
C GLY A 35 32.16 0.31 -10.05
N ARG A 36 32.68 -0.54 -9.15
CA ARG A 36 33.35 -1.82 -9.50
C ARG A 36 32.40 -3.00 -9.42
N HIS A 37 31.64 -3.11 -8.33
CA HIS A 37 30.70 -4.22 -8.13
C HIS A 37 29.34 -3.91 -8.77
N PHE A 38 28.65 -4.97 -9.21
CA PHE A 38 27.30 -4.89 -9.78
C PHE A 38 26.48 -6.11 -9.40
N VAL A 39 25.17 -5.94 -9.32
CA VAL A 39 24.23 -7.06 -9.23
C VAL A 39 23.77 -7.39 -10.64
N ARG A 40 23.93 -8.67 -11.02
CA ARG A 40 23.50 -9.18 -12.33
C ARG A 40 22.05 -8.76 -12.59
N SER A 41 21.77 -8.22 -13.78
CA SER A 41 20.44 -7.74 -14.18
C SER A 41 19.89 -6.50 -13.45
N PHE A 42 20.48 -6.06 -12.33
CA PHE A 42 20.05 -4.87 -11.60
C PHE A 42 20.97 -3.68 -11.89
N GLY A 43 22.28 -3.87 -11.99
CA GLY A 43 23.22 -2.82 -12.37
C GLY A 43 24.31 -2.57 -11.33
N ARG A 44 25.09 -1.49 -11.53
CA ARG A 44 26.26 -1.16 -10.71
C ARG A 44 25.86 -0.68 -9.33
N ILE A 45 26.67 -1.05 -8.33
CA ILE A 45 26.59 -0.49 -6.99
C ILE A 45 27.06 0.97 -7.06
N ALA A 46 26.31 1.85 -6.44
CA ALA A 46 26.55 3.29 -6.38
C ALA A 46 26.40 3.78 -4.94
N ARG A 47 27.04 4.92 -4.65
CA ARG A 47 26.78 5.68 -3.43
C ARG A 47 25.58 6.60 -3.63
N ARG A 48 24.75 6.73 -2.61
CA ARG A 48 23.67 7.74 -2.63
C ARG A 48 24.31 9.13 -2.59
N PRO A 49 24.03 10.02 -3.57
CA PRO A 49 24.69 11.32 -3.66
C PRO A 49 24.38 12.23 -2.46
N ARG A 50 23.24 12.01 -1.78
CA ARG A 50 22.83 12.68 -0.55
C ARG A 50 22.71 11.69 0.60
N GLY A 51 23.71 10.83 0.82
CA GLY A 51 23.71 9.95 2.00
C GLY A 51 23.97 10.76 3.27
N SER A 52 23.18 10.52 4.32
CA SER A 52 23.45 11.09 5.65
C SER A 52 24.91 10.85 6.02
N LYS A 53 25.60 11.86 6.58
CA LYS A 53 26.99 11.74 7.05
C LYS A 53 27.17 10.65 8.11
N ASN A 54 26.08 10.26 8.77
CA ASN A 54 26.09 9.17 9.73
C ASN A 54 25.96 7.86 8.96
N ASN A 55 26.98 7.00 9.10
CA ASN A 55 27.09 5.66 8.52
C ASN A 55 25.92 4.76 8.91
N TRP A 56 24.73 4.98 8.34
CA TRP A 56 23.67 4.00 8.40
C TRP A 56 24.20 2.74 7.73
N HIS A 57 24.12 1.62 8.46
CA HIS A 57 24.60 0.32 8.02
C HIS A 57 24.15 0.07 6.58
N SER A 58 25.13 0.06 5.67
CA SER A 58 25.04 -0.26 4.23
C SER A 58 24.01 0.48 3.34
N SER A 59 23.04 1.25 3.84
CA SER A 59 22.01 1.90 2.97
C SER A 59 22.55 3.01 2.07
N HIS A 60 23.75 3.50 2.37
CA HIS A 60 24.47 4.42 1.50
C HIS A 60 24.91 3.74 0.20
N LEU A 61 24.95 2.40 0.16
CA LEU A 61 25.24 1.58 -1.00
C LEU A 61 23.95 0.97 -1.55
N PHE A 62 23.70 1.18 -2.82
CA PHE A 62 22.56 0.60 -3.52
C PHE A 62 22.94 0.32 -4.97
N CYS A 63 22.23 -0.60 -5.62
CA CYS A 63 22.30 -0.78 -7.05
C CYS A 63 21.39 0.23 -7.73
N ARG A 64 21.97 1.08 -8.59
CA ARG A 64 21.16 1.95 -9.45
C ARG A 64 20.58 1.12 -10.58
N VAL A 65 19.27 0.89 -10.52
CA VAL A 65 18.60 0.02 -11.49
C VAL A 65 18.23 0.82 -12.73
N LYS A 66 18.67 0.34 -13.90
CA LYS A 66 18.33 0.93 -15.19
C LYS A 66 17.74 -0.12 -16.12
N GLY A 67 16.48 0.04 -16.47
CA GLY A 67 15.82 -0.74 -17.52
C GLY A 67 15.44 -2.16 -17.14
N LEU A 68 15.51 -2.54 -15.85
CA LEU A 68 14.94 -3.80 -15.38
C LEU A 68 13.41 -3.76 -15.51
N ILE A 69 12.82 -2.67 -15.04
CA ILE A 69 11.41 -2.36 -15.16
C ILE A 69 11.27 -1.15 -16.07
N LYS A 70 10.47 -1.34 -17.12
CA LYS A 70 10.11 -0.30 -18.08
C LYS A 70 8.67 0.13 -17.84
N PHE A 71 8.50 1.43 -17.69
CA PHE A 71 7.20 2.08 -17.65
C PHE A 71 6.79 2.36 -19.10
N ASP A 72 5.50 2.28 -19.41
CA ASP A 72 5.01 2.61 -20.76
C ASP A 72 5.37 4.06 -21.09
N ALA A 73 5.95 4.30 -22.27
CA ALA A 73 6.42 5.63 -22.67
C ALA A 73 5.31 6.68 -22.72
N LYS A 74 4.04 6.25 -22.84
CA LYS A 74 2.87 7.13 -22.87
C LYS A 74 2.40 7.60 -21.51
N THR A 75 2.99 7.10 -20.42
CA THR A 75 2.49 7.41 -19.08
C THR A 75 3.12 8.68 -18.55
N GLU A 76 2.32 9.50 -17.89
CA GLU A 76 2.78 10.70 -17.19
C GLU A 76 3.67 10.38 -15.98
N TYR A 77 3.64 9.12 -15.54
CA TYR A 77 4.30 8.65 -14.34
C TYR A 77 5.53 7.80 -14.67
N ALA A 78 6.69 8.45 -14.80
CA ALA A 78 7.98 7.79 -14.87
C ALA A 78 8.73 7.94 -13.54
N PRO A 79 9.36 6.86 -13.02
CA PRO A 79 10.13 6.99 -11.80
C PRO A 79 11.37 7.84 -12.03
N SER A 80 11.58 8.82 -11.15
CA SER A 80 12.80 9.62 -11.07
C SER A 80 14.01 8.77 -10.68
N PHE A 81 13.81 7.69 -9.91
CA PHE A 81 14.83 6.67 -9.70
C PHE A 81 14.26 5.27 -9.48
N GLN A 82 15.12 4.27 -9.72
CA GLN A 82 14.92 2.89 -9.31
C GLN A 82 16.17 2.42 -8.57
N SER A 83 15.99 1.86 -7.37
CA SER A 83 17.09 1.38 -6.52
C SER A 83 16.82 -0.05 -6.05
N PHE A 84 17.89 -0.83 -5.94
CA PHE A 84 17.87 -2.13 -5.29
C PHE A 84 18.90 -2.15 -4.16
N TYR A 85 18.50 -2.63 -3.00
CA TYR A 85 19.32 -2.81 -1.82
C TYR A 85 19.24 -4.25 -1.34
N SER A 86 20.33 -4.79 -0.84
CA SER A 86 20.36 -6.08 -0.14
C SER A 86 21.31 -5.96 1.04
N ASP A 87 20.94 -6.53 2.19
CA ASP A 87 21.86 -6.66 3.31
C ASP A 87 22.83 -7.85 3.14
N GLY A 88 22.62 -8.64 2.09
CA GLY A 88 23.41 -9.83 1.80
C GLY A 88 23.17 -10.99 2.76
N VAL A 89 22.23 -10.90 3.70
CA VAL A 89 21.92 -11.94 4.68
C VAL A 89 20.54 -12.52 4.42
N GLY A 90 19.49 -11.71 4.49
CA GLY A 90 18.12 -12.18 4.39
C GLY A 90 17.11 -11.16 3.89
N LYS A 91 17.49 -9.88 3.78
CA LYS A 91 16.57 -8.81 3.36
C LYS A 91 17.08 -8.11 2.11
N SER A 92 16.17 -7.91 1.18
CA SER A 92 16.38 -7.07 0.01
C SER A 92 15.20 -6.12 -0.19
N ILE A 93 15.45 -4.99 -0.84
CA ILE A 93 14.47 -3.92 -1.04
C ILE A 93 14.62 -3.40 -2.46
N TYR A 94 13.52 -3.29 -3.18
CA TYR A 94 13.44 -2.57 -4.44
C TYR A 94 12.59 -1.31 -4.27
N GLU A 95 13.06 -0.16 -4.73
CA GLU A 95 12.34 1.11 -4.60
C GLU A 95 12.13 1.78 -5.95
N PHE A 96 10.98 2.44 -6.09
CA PHE A 96 10.71 3.41 -7.13
C PHE A 96 10.50 4.77 -6.46
N GLY A 97 11.25 5.78 -6.87
CA GLY A 97 11.01 7.17 -6.47
C GLY A 97 10.33 7.93 -7.59
N PHE A 98 9.25 8.65 -7.28
CA PHE A 98 8.50 9.49 -8.20
C PHE A 98 8.51 10.93 -7.66
N ALA A 99 8.93 11.88 -8.49
CA ALA A 99 8.88 13.30 -8.19
C ALA A 99 7.80 13.95 -9.03
N PHE A 100 6.95 14.75 -8.39
CA PHE A 100 5.83 15.44 -9.03
C PHE A 100 6.08 16.94 -8.99
N ALA A 101 5.80 17.62 -10.12
CA ALA A 101 5.85 19.06 -10.16
C ALA A 101 4.62 19.64 -9.43
N PRO A 102 4.74 20.79 -8.74
CA PRO A 102 3.61 21.44 -8.05
C PRO A 102 2.45 21.84 -8.98
N SER A 103 2.63 21.79 -10.30
CA SER A 103 1.64 22.26 -11.28
C SER A 103 0.68 21.17 -11.79
N GLN A 104 0.80 19.91 -11.33
CA GLN A 104 -0.15 18.86 -11.72
C GLN A 104 -1.40 18.97 -10.85
N ASP A 105 -2.54 19.37 -11.45
CA ASP A 105 -3.74 19.76 -10.70
C ASP A 105 -4.37 18.60 -9.91
N LEU A 106 -4.20 17.35 -10.36
CA LEU A 106 -4.60 16.15 -9.63
C LEU A 106 -3.61 15.01 -9.84
N PHE A 107 -3.18 14.39 -8.74
CA PHE A 107 -2.42 13.14 -8.76
C PHE A 107 -3.32 12.00 -8.25
N ASP A 108 -3.60 11.02 -9.11
CA ASP A 108 -4.29 9.80 -8.72
C ASP A 108 -3.29 8.66 -8.46
N LEU A 109 -3.07 8.41 -7.17
CA LEU A 109 -2.22 7.33 -6.69
C LEU A 109 -2.68 5.96 -7.18
N GLN A 110 -3.99 5.72 -7.33
CA GLN A 110 -4.47 4.45 -7.85
C GLN A 110 -4.08 4.28 -9.32
N THR A 111 -4.13 5.34 -10.13
CA THR A 111 -3.68 5.32 -11.51
C THR A 111 -2.19 4.98 -11.60
N LEU A 112 -1.34 5.57 -10.74
CA LEU A 112 0.08 5.20 -10.66
C LEU A 112 0.27 3.71 -10.33
N LEU A 113 -0.39 3.22 -9.27
CA LEU A 113 -0.22 1.84 -8.80
C LEU A 113 -0.78 0.81 -9.79
N LYS A 114 -1.81 1.18 -10.54
CA LYS A 114 -2.39 0.39 -11.63
C LYS A 114 -1.65 0.56 -12.95
N GLN A 115 -0.58 1.34 -13.02
CA GLN A 115 0.15 1.51 -14.27
C GLN A 115 0.73 0.18 -14.77
N THR A 116 0.61 -0.07 -16.07
CA THR A 116 1.23 -1.24 -16.70
C THR A 116 2.73 -1.02 -16.83
N VAL A 117 3.48 -1.99 -16.33
CA VAL A 117 4.94 -2.01 -16.35
C VAL A 117 5.43 -3.32 -16.96
N ALA A 118 6.60 -3.27 -17.59
CA ALA A 118 7.22 -4.41 -18.25
C ALA A 118 8.52 -4.79 -17.54
N ILE A 119 8.66 -6.06 -17.16
CA ILE A 119 9.88 -6.62 -16.60
C ILE A 119 10.54 -7.54 -17.62
N ARG A 120 11.86 -7.37 -17.81
CA ARG A 120 12.63 -8.20 -18.74
C ARG A 120 13.20 -9.41 -18.02
N SER A 121 12.85 -10.61 -18.51
CA SER A 121 13.42 -11.87 -18.03
C SER A 121 14.88 -12.04 -18.48
N ARG A 122 15.50 -13.17 -18.12
CA ARG A 122 16.87 -13.49 -18.56
C ARG A 122 16.88 -13.94 -20.01
N GLU A 123 15.83 -14.62 -20.44
CA GLU A 123 15.64 -15.17 -21.78
C GLU A 123 15.11 -14.12 -22.76
N ASN A 124 15.23 -12.85 -22.39
CA ASN A 124 14.76 -11.70 -23.17
C ASN A 124 13.23 -11.65 -23.39
N SER A 125 12.47 -12.56 -22.77
CA SER A 125 11.02 -12.46 -22.70
C SER A 125 10.60 -11.27 -21.84
N ILE A 126 9.52 -10.62 -22.23
CA ILE A 126 8.96 -9.46 -21.53
C ILE A 126 7.67 -9.93 -20.87
N THR A 127 7.58 -9.75 -19.55
CA THR A 127 6.35 -9.94 -18.81
C THR A 127 5.77 -8.57 -18.48
N THR A 128 4.51 -8.34 -18.83
CA THR A 128 3.77 -7.13 -18.46
C THR A 128 2.88 -7.41 -17.26
N THR A 129 2.80 -6.46 -16.34
CA THR A 129 1.95 -6.56 -15.14
C THR A 129 1.61 -5.16 -14.64
N ARG A 130 0.72 -5.07 -13.65
CA ARG A 130 0.45 -3.81 -12.93
C ARG A 130 1.60 -3.51 -11.96
N LEU A 131 1.94 -2.25 -11.76
CA LEU A 131 3.00 -1.84 -10.84
C LEU A 131 2.80 -2.44 -9.45
N ILE A 132 1.57 -2.43 -8.92
CA ILE A 132 1.26 -3.01 -7.61
C ILE A 132 1.48 -4.53 -7.52
N ARG A 133 1.46 -5.25 -8.65
CA ARG A 133 1.64 -6.72 -8.70
C ARG A 133 3.06 -7.14 -9.08
N ILE A 134 4.00 -6.20 -9.23
CA ILE A 134 5.32 -6.51 -9.77
C ILE A 134 6.22 -7.30 -8.81
N SER A 135 5.94 -7.27 -7.50
CA SER A 135 6.78 -7.91 -6.48
C SER A 135 7.02 -9.40 -6.77
N LYS A 136 6.00 -10.17 -7.17
CA LYS A 136 6.16 -11.60 -7.49
C LYS A 136 7.16 -11.83 -8.64
N HIS A 137 7.05 -11.05 -9.71
CA HIS A 137 7.95 -11.15 -10.86
C HIS A 137 9.36 -10.69 -10.52
N LEU A 138 9.49 -9.66 -9.67
CA LEU A 138 10.78 -9.22 -9.16
C LEU A 138 11.43 -10.27 -8.27
N ALA A 139 10.69 -10.97 -7.40
CA ALA A 139 11.22 -12.04 -6.56
C ALA A 139 11.86 -13.14 -7.41
N HIS A 140 11.15 -13.63 -8.43
CA HIS A 140 11.68 -14.60 -9.39
C HIS A 140 12.92 -14.07 -10.11
N ARG A 141 12.90 -12.77 -10.46
CA ARG A 141 14.04 -12.14 -11.13
C ARG A 141 15.27 -12.02 -10.23
N ILE A 142 15.09 -11.69 -8.96
CA ILE A 142 16.15 -11.70 -7.96
C ILE A 142 16.71 -13.11 -7.85
N LEU A 143 15.85 -14.12 -7.72
CA LEU A 143 16.23 -15.53 -7.61
C LEU A 143 17.07 -15.98 -8.82
N ASP A 144 16.58 -15.74 -10.04
CA ASP A 144 17.28 -16.06 -11.28
C ASP A 144 18.63 -15.35 -11.43
N SER A 145 18.69 -14.08 -11.01
CA SER A 145 19.88 -13.24 -11.17
C SER A 145 20.99 -13.60 -10.17
N SER A 146 20.60 -14.12 -9.02
CA SER A 146 21.47 -14.43 -7.89
C SER A 146 21.74 -15.92 -7.71
N THR A 147 21.26 -16.77 -8.62
CA THR A 147 21.45 -18.24 -8.56
C THR A 147 22.30 -18.73 -9.74
N SER A 148 23.28 -19.60 -9.46
CA SER A 148 24.00 -20.34 -10.50
C SER A 148 23.13 -21.47 -11.05
N LYS A 149 22.98 -21.53 -12.39
CA LYS A 149 22.37 -22.68 -13.08
C LYS A 149 23.32 -23.88 -13.23
N ARG A 150 24.63 -23.66 -13.04
CA ARG A 150 25.64 -24.74 -13.10
C ARG A 150 25.71 -25.39 -11.73
N ILE A 151 25.56 -26.73 -11.68
CA ILE A 151 25.87 -27.51 -10.48
C ILE A 151 27.35 -27.28 -10.15
N THR A 152 27.64 -26.81 -8.93
CA THR A 152 29.00 -26.59 -8.49
C THR A 152 29.75 -27.94 -8.44
N PRO A 153 31.00 -28.05 -8.94
CA PRO A 153 31.73 -29.31 -9.03
C PRO A 153 31.88 -30.11 -7.73
N GLN A 154 31.68 -29.50 -6.57
CA GLN A 154 31.68 -30.20 -5.27
C GLN A 154 30.58 -31.28 -5.15
N LEU A 155 29.54 -31.24 -5.99
CA LEU A 155 28.51 -32.29 -6.12
C LEU A 155 28.75 -33.24 -7.32
N ALA A 156 29.79 -32.99 -8.12
CA ALA A 156 30.01 -33.65 -9.42
C ALA A 156 30.76 -35.00 -9.33
N ASN A 157 30.91 -35.58 -8.14
CA ASN A 157 31.38 -36.96 -7.99
C ASN A 157 30.33 -38.00 -8.45
N SER A 158 29.15 -37.55 -8.85
CA SER A 158 28.17 -38.40 -9.54
C SER A 158 28.24 -38.16 -11.04
N SER A 159 28.11 -39.22 -11.83
CA SER A 159 28.02 -39.25 -13.31
C SER A 159 26.82 -38.47 -13.90
N LYS A 160 26.18 -37.59 -13.11
CA LYS A 160 25.00 -36.77 -13.42
C LYS A 160 25.33 -35.27 -13.52
N ALA A 161 26.52 -34.92 -14.00
CA ALA A 161 26.93 -33.52 -14.22
C ALA A 161 26.06 -32.73 -15.23
N SER A 162 25.03 -33.36 -15.82
CA SER A 162 24.07 -32.76 -16.75
C SER A 162 22.77 -32.27 -16.10
N GLU A 163 22.50 -32.54 -14.81
CA GLU A 163 21.25 -32.08 -14.20
C GLU A 163 21.26 -30.55 -14.04
N ILE A 164 20.21 -29.88 -14.52
CA ILE A 164 20.04 -28.43 -14.38
C ILE A 164 19.53 -28.18 -12.96
N PHE A 165 20.21 -27.31 -12.21
CA PHE A 165 19.71 -26.90 -10.90
C PHE A 165 18.45 -26.04 -11.04
N VAL A 166 17.39 -26.44 -10.33
CA VAL A 166 16.11 -25.73 -10.30
C VAL A 166 15.92 -25.11 -8.91
N PRO A 167 16.01 -23.78 -8.77
CA PRO A 167 15.73 -23.14 -7.50
C PRO A 167 14.25 -23.24 -7.15
N GLN A 168 13.93 -23.17 -5.86
CA GLN A 168 12.53 -23.16 -5.41
C GLN A 168 12.03 -21.71 -5.32
N ASP A 169 10.81 -21.46 -5.80
CA ASP A 169 10.23 -20.11 -5.85
C ASP A 169 10.09 -19.48 -4.45
N TRP A 170 9.87 -20.30 -3.40
CA TRP A 170 9.74 -19.83 -2.02
C TRP A 170 11.07 -19.42 -1.37
N TRP A 171 12.20 -19.61 -2.04
CA TRP A 171 13.50 -19.15 -1.52
C TRP A 171 13.64 -17.63 -1.48
N ILE A 172 12.91 -16.93 -2.34
CA ILE A 172 12.78 -15.47 -2.27
C ILE A 172 11.31 -15.11 -2.31
N THR A 173 10.81 -14.56 -1.22
CA THR A 173 9.41 -14.20 -1.06
C THR A 173 9.26 -12.68 -1.12
N PRO A 174 8.25 -12.16 -1.84
CA PRO A 174 7.91 -10.74 -1.75
C PRO A 174 7.16 -10.46 -0.45
N GLY A 175 7.56 -9.40 0.25
CA GLY A 175 6.77 -8.85 1.36
C GLY A 175 5.72 -7.84 0.85
N ARG A 176 4.91 -7.33 1.79
CA ARG A 176 3.89 -6.32 1.49
C ARG A 176 4.55 -4.99 1.08
N PRO A 177 4.01 -4.30 0.05
CA PRO A 177 4.56 -3.03 -0.39
C PRO A 177 4.34 -1.93 0.65
N LEU A 178 5.28 -0.98 0.69
CA LEU A 178 5.20 0.24 1.48
C LEU A 178 5.20 1.45 0.55
N LEU A 179 4.35 2.41 0.85
CA LEU A 179 4.29 3.70 0.20
C LEU A 179 4.72 4.79 1.19
N LEU A 180 5.68 5.62 0.80
CA LEU A 180 6.07 6.82 1.55
C LEU A 180 5.72 8.03 0.69
N ILE A 181 4.93 8.95 1.23
CA ILE A 181 4.50 10.16 0.53
C ILE A 181 5.01 11.36 1.30
N ASP A 182 5.95 12.05 0.69
CA ASP A 182 6.62 13.25 1.18
C ASP A 182 5.96 14.46 0.52
N TYR A 183 5.29 15.31 1.29
CA TYR A 183 4.51 16.43 0.75
C TYR A 183 4.72 17.70 1.55
N ASP A 184 4.63 18.82 0.84
CA ASP A 184 4.71 20.13 1.46
C ASP A 184 3.35 20.46 2.10
N LEU A 185 3.33 20.98 3.32
CA LEU A 185 2.08 21.34 4.02
C LEU A 185 1.28 22.41 3.27
N HIS A 186 1.90 23.18 2.36
CA HIS A 186 1.24 24.12 1.46
C HIS A 186 0.51 23.43 0.29
N GLU A 187 0.79 22.15 -0.01
CA GLU A 187 0.14 21.36 -1.08
C GLU A 187 -1.29 20.91 -0.71
N ASN A 188 -1.82 21.29 0.47
CA ASN A 188 -3.19 21.03 0.94
C ASN A 188 -3.66 19.58 0.72
N LEU A 189 -2.82 18.61 1.10
CA LEU A 189 -3.15 17.21 0.98
C LEU A 189 -4.39 16.85 1.82
N LYS A 190 -5.46 16.40 1.16
CA LYS A 190 -6.60 15.76 1.82
C LYS A 190 -6.22 14.38 2.31
N VAL A 191 -5.68 14.34 3.52
CA VAL A 191 -5.40 13.10 4.24
C VAL A 191 -6.74 12.43 4.56
N SER A 192 -6.85 11.12 4.29
CA SER A 192 -8.06 10.35 4.67
C SER A 192 -8.31 10.50 6.18
N ARG A 193 -9.58 10.60 6.58
CA ARG A 193 -9.99 10.63 7.99
C ARG A 193 -9.58 9.38 8.78
N TYR A 194 -9.22 8.30 8.08
CA TYR A 194 -8.71 7.07 8.67
C TYR A 194 -7.20 7.03 8.84
N ALA A 195 -6.50 8.08 8.40
CA ALA A 195 -5.08 8.20 8.69
C ALA A 195 -4.88 8.40 10.19
N ILE A 196 -3.99 7.61 10.76
CA ILE A 196 -3.63 7.63 12.17
C ILE A 196 -2.46 8.63 12.32
N PRO A 197 -2.68 9.81 12.91
CA PRO A 197 -1.60 10.76 13.12
C PRO A 197 -0.61 10.23 14.17
N VAL A 198 0.68 10.45 13.94
CA VAL A 198 1.74 10.13 14.89
C VAL A 198 2.14 11.40 15.63
N GLN A 199 1.94 11.39 16.93
CA GLN A 199 2.34 12.49 17.81
C GLN A 199 3.68 12.13 18.47
N SER A 200 4.69 12.98 18.30
CA SER A 200 5.98 12.85 18.96
C SER A 200 6.62 14.22 19.11
N GLU A 201 7.26 14.48 20.25
CA GLU A 201 8.02 15.72 20.49
C GLU A 201 9.06 15.95 19.40
N PHE A 202 9.79 14.91 19.00
CA PHE A 202 10.78 14.98 17.93
C PHE A 202 10.20 15.44 16.58
N LEU A 203 8.99 14.96 16.24
CA LEU A 203 8.33 15.34 14.99
C LEU A 203 7.89 16.80 15.02
N ASN A 204 7.34 17.24 16.16
CA ASN A 204 6.94 18.63 16.38
C ASN A 204 8.15 19.58 16.33
N ASP A 205 9.24 19.24 17.02
CA ASP A 205 10.49 20.02 17.04
C ASP A 205 11.15 20.10 15.65
N SER A 206 10.86 19.13 14.79
CA SER A 206 11.39 19.07 13.42
C SER A 206 10.44 19.66 12.36
N ASN A 207 9.29 20.22 12.76
CA ASN A 207 8.20 20.66 11.87
C ASN A 207 7.70 19.57 10.90
N ILE A 208 7.65 18.31 11.35
CA ILE A 208 7.18 17.17 10.54
C ILE A 208 5.82 16.70 11.06
N LYS A 209 4.83 16.63 10.17
CA LYS A 209 3.57 15.93 10.42
C LYS A 209 3.66 14.53 9.85
N LEU A 210 3.53 13.51 10.70
CA LEU A 210 3.54 12.12 10.28
C LEU A 210 2.16 11.50 10.50
N ALA A 211 1.66 10.77 9.51
CA ALA A 211 0.47 9.95 9.65
C ALA A 211 0.65 8.61 8.91
N HIS A 212 -0.03 7.58 9.40
CA HIS A 212 -0.11 6.29 8.74
C HIS A 212 -1.51 6.07 8.17
N ALA A 213 -1.61 5.52 6.97
CA ALA A 213 -2.88 5.10 6.37
C ALA A 213 -2.73 3.76 5.65
N TRP A 214 -3.83 3.05 5.52
CA TRP A 214 -3.93 1.87 4.67
C TRP A 214 -4.58 2.26 3.36
N LEU A 215 -3.93 1.91 2.26
CA LEU A 215 -4.46 2.14 0.92
C LEU A 215 -4.80 0.80 0.28
N GLN A 216 -6.07 0.62 -0.04
CA GLN A 216 -6.51 -0.51 -0.84
C GLN A 216 -6.34 -0.18 -2.33
N CYS A 217 -5.54 -0.96 -3.04
CA CYS A 217 -5.46 -0.90 -4.50
C CYS A 217 -5.70 -2.29 -5.09
N GLU A 218 -6.81 -2.45 -5.79
CA GLU A 218 -7.30 -3.77 -6.23
C GLU A 218 -7.50 -4.69 -5.00
N ASN A 219 -6.86 -5.85 -4.97
CA ASN A 219 -6.89 -6.79 -3.84
C ASN A 219 -5.59 -6.73 -3.02
N THR A 220 -4.84 -5.64 -3.12
CA THR A 220 -3.59 -5.44 -2.41
C THR A 220 -3.71 -4.26 -1.46
N GLU A 221 -3.51 -4.55 -0.20
CA GLU A 221 -3.39 -3.56 0.86
C GLU A 221 -1.95 -3.01 0.88
N ILE A 222 -1.82 -1.69 0.91
CA ILE A 222 -0.55 -0.98 0.86
C ILE A 222 -0.44 -0.10 2.10
N ARG A 223 0.60 -0.33 2.88
CA ARG A 223 0.95 0.53 4.01
C ARG A 223 1.44 1.87 3.48
N THR A 224 0.89 2.96 3.98
CA THR A 224 1.19 4.29 3.48
C THR A 224 1.57 5.21 4.63
N TRP A 225 2.79 5.75 4.59
CA TRP A 225 3.19 6.85 5.47
C TRP A 225 3.09 8.17 4.74
N LEU A 226 2.39 9.12 5.36
CA LEU A 226 2.23 10.48 4.91
C LEU A 226 3.14 11.35 5.76
N ILE A 227 4.11 12.01 5.12
CA ILE A 227 5.13 12.83 5.75
C ILE A 227 4.96 14.25 5.24
N GLY A 228 4.23 15.06 6.00
CA GLY A 228 4.04 16.48 5.74
C GLY A 228 5.19 17.29 6.33
N HIS A 229 5.75 18.20 5.57
CA HIS A 229 6.84 19.08 6.00
C HIS A 229 6.63 20.52 5.52
N ASP A 230 7.34 21.49 6.10
CA ASP A 230 7.33 22.88 5.64
C ASP A 230 8.74 23.33 5.21
N ASP A 231 8.86 24.59 4.79
CA ASP A 231 10.13 25.20 4.38
C ASP A 231 11.19 25.24 5.51
N GLY A 232 10.78 25.13 6.77
CA GLY A 232 11.67 25.12 7.93
C GLY A 232 12.21 23.73 8.29
N THR A 233 11.67 22.67 7.71
CA THR A 233 12.07 21.29 8.01
C THR A 233 13.50 20.97 7.54
N ASP A 234 14.32 20.41 8.43
CA ASP A 234 15.64 19.89 8.05
C ASP A 234 15.52 18.66 7.13
N LEU A 235 16.03 18.78 5.91
CA LEU A 235 15.98 17.73 4.89
C LEU A 235 16.75 16.46 5.28
N ASP A 236 17.81 16.56 6.09
CA ASP A 236 18.53 15.36 6.58
C ASP A 236 17.65 14.58 7.55
N THR A 237 16.96 15.28 8.45
CA THR A 237 15.98 14.70 9.39
C THR A 237 14.83 14.00 8.66
N LEU A 238 14.23 14.66 7.66
CA LEU A 238 13.18 14.08 6.81
C LEU A 238 13.67 12.83 6.06
N GLN A 239 14.91 12.86 5.55
CA GLN A 239 15.52 11.70 4.90
C GLN A 239 15.75 10.54 5.87
N ARG A 240 16.27 10.82 7.08
CA ARG A 240 16.46 9.79 8.12
C ARG A 240 15.15 9.15 8.54
N LEU A 241 14.09 9.95 8.68
CA LEU A 241 12.76 9.43 8.98
C LEU A 241 12.28 8.45 7.92
N ARG A 242 12.39 8.79 6.63
CA ARG A 242 12.04 7.87 5.53
C ARG A 242 12.85 6.58 5.57
N PHE A 243 14.16 6.66 5.78
CA PHE A 243 15.00 5.46 5.90
C PHE A 243 14.65 4.62 7.11
N TYR A 244 14.29 5.26 8.21
CA TYR A 244 13.87 4.59 9.41
C TYR A 244 12.55 3.82 9.18
N LEU A 245 11.52 4.48 8.66
CA LEU A 245 10.22 3.87 8.34
C LEU A 245 10.36 2.72 7.33
N SER A 246 11.09 2.98 6.24
CA SER A 246 11.44 1.98 5.21
C SER A 246 12.15 0.76 5.80
N GLY A 247 13.14 1.02 6.67
CA GLY A 247 13.94 0.00 7.33
C GLY A 247 13.11 -0.87 8.25
N VAL A 248 12.35 -0.26 9.16
CA VAL A 248 11.46 -0.97 10.10
C VAL A 248 10.46 -1.84 9.34
N HIS A 249 9.76 -1.29 8.34
CA HIS A 249 8.82 -2.06 7.54
C HIS A 249 9.48 -3.29 6.89
N SER A 250 10.63 -3.10 6.24
CA SER A 250 11.35 -4.21 5.61
C SER A 250 11.88 -5.25 6.61
N ASP A 251 12.33 -4.82 7.80
CA ASP A 251 12.76 -5.71 8.87
C ASP A 251 11.58 -6.55 9.40
N MET A 252 10.41 -5.94 9.54
CA MET A 252 9.18 -6.62 9.98
C MET A 252 8.68 -7.62 8.95
N GLU A 253 8.59 -7.24 7.67
CA GLU A 253 8.20 -8.16 6.59
C GLU A 253 9.15 -9.36 6.49
N THR A 254 10.46 -9.11 6.65
CA THR A 254 11.45 -10.21 6.68
C THR A 254 11.29 -11.13 7.88
N LEU A 255 11.05 -10.57 9.08
CA LEU A 255 10.79 -11.37 10.26
C LEU A 255 9.52 -12.21 10.12
N GLN A 256 8.43 -11.61 9.65
CA GLN A 256 7.15 -12.29 9.43
C GLN A 256 7.30 -13.45 8.46
N ASP A 257 8.01 -13.27 7.35
CA ASP A 257 8.18 -14.33 6.37
C ASP A 257 9.06 -15.48 6.89
N ILE A 258 10.15 -15.18 7.61
CA ILE A 258 10.97 -16.22 8.23
C ILE A 258 10.14 -17.04 9.23
N VAL A 259 9.34 -16.38 10.07
CA VAL A 259 8.48 -17.08 11.03
C VAL A 259 7.41 -17.91 10.33
N ARG A 260 6.78 -17.37 9.27
CA ARG A 260 5.82 -18.11 8.44
C ARG A 260 6.46 -19.37 7.87
N LEU A 261 7.66 -19.29 7.30
CA LEU A 261 8.38 -20.43 6.73
C LEU A 261 8.78 -21.48 7.78
N LEU A 262 9.11 -21.05 9.00
CA LEU A 262 9.32 -21.96 10.13
C LEU A 262 8.01 -22.66 10.54
N SER A 263 6.89 -21.94 10.50
CA SER A 263 5.56 -22.48 10.85
C SER A 263 5.08 -23.53 9.84
N THR A 264 5.36 -23.32 8.55
CA THR A 264 5.01 -24.24 7.45
C THR A 264 6.03 -25.38 7.26
N GLN A 265 7.11 -25.40 8.06
CA GLN A 265 8.21 -26.36 7.98
C GLN A 265 8.99 -26.32 6.65
N GLU A 266 8.82 -25.28 5.84
CA GLU A 266 9.65 -25.04 4.65
C GLU A 266 11.08 -24.63 5.06
N LEU A 267 11.20 -23.94 6.19
CA LEU A 267 12.47 -23.63 6.85
C LEU A 267 12.58 -24.45 8.14
N SER A 268 13.75 -25.05 8.36
CA SER A 268 14.04 -25.83 9.57
C SER A 268 15.15 -25.18 10.38
N TYR A 269 15.01 -25.22 11.71
CA TYR A 269 16.08 -24.87 12.64
C TYR A 269 16.66 -26.16 13.22
N VAL A 270 17.95 -26.36 13.05
CA VAL A 270 18.67 -27.51 13.61
C VAL A 270 19.83 -26.98 14.44
N GLU A 271 19.81 -27.28 15.73
CA GLU A 271 20.83 -26.83 16.67
C GLU A 271 22.23 -27.26 16.20
N GLY A 272 23.20 -26.35 16.31
CA GLY A 272 24.59 -26.59 15.92
C GLY A 272 24.93 -26.28 14.46
N LEU A 273 23.96 -26.28 13.53
CA LEU A 273 24.22 -25.94 12.12
C LEU A 273 24.58 -24.45 11.94
N GLU A 274 25.50 -24.16 11.03
CA GLU A 274 25.95 -22.80 10.73
C GLU A 274 24.80 -21.92 10.20
N CYS A 275 23.98 -22.44 9.28
CA CYS A 275 22.82 -21.73 8.74
C CYS A 275 21.79 -21.38 9.82
N SER A 276 21.58 -22.26 10.81
CA SER A 276 20.71 -22.02 11.96
C SER A 276 21.29 -20.97 12.92
N LYS A 277 22.60 -20.96 13.15
CA LYS A 277 23.28 -19.90 13.90
C LYS A 277 23.16 -18.54 13.19
N LEU A 278 23.36 -18.52 11.87
CA LEU A 278 23.22 -17.31 11.07
C LEU A 278 21.79 -16.75 11.13
N MET A 279 20.78 -17.62 11.00
CA MET A 279 19.37 -17.24 11.13
C MET A 279 19.06 -16.68 12.52
N GLY A 280 19.51 -17.36 13.59
CA GLY A 280 19.33 -16.90 14.97
C GLY A 280 19.97 -15.52 15.23
N ASN A 281 21.19 -15.31 14.73
CA ASN A 281 21.87 -14.01 14.84
C ASN A 281 21.14 -12.92 14.05
N TYR A 282 20.65 -13.26 12.85
CA TYR A 282 19.94 -12.33 11.98
C TYR A 282 18.62 -11.87 12.59
N ILE A 283 17.78 -12.81 13.03
CA ILE A 283 16.52 -12.48 13.70
C ILE A 283 16.79 -11.74 15.02
N GLY A 284 17.84 -12.10 15.77
CA GLY A 284 18.22 -11.40 17.00
C GLY A 284 18.62 -9.94 16.74
N THR A 285 19.27 -9.69 15.59
CA THR A 285 19.59 -8.33 15.12
C THR A 285 18.33 -7.55 14.78
N ILE A 286 17.39 -8.14 14.04
CA ILE A 286 16.09 -7.50 13.75
C ILE A 286 15.33 -7.20 15.04
N ALA A 287 15.20 -8.18 15.94
CA ALA A 287 14.50 -8.00 17.22
C ALA A 287 15.13 -6.87 18.06
N SER A 288 16.47 -6.82 18.11
CA SER A 288 17.19 -5.71 18.77
C SER A 288 16.86 -4.36 18.13
N ILE A 289 16.81 -4.29 16.80
CA ILE A 289 16.45 -3.07 16.08
C ILE A 289 15.02 -2.65 16.43
N LEU A 290 14.08 -3.58 16.44
CA LEU A 290 12.67 -3.32 16.76
C LEU A 290 12.45 -2.98 18.24
N GLN A 291 13.34 -3.34 19.15
CA GLN A 291 13.20 -3.04 20.58
C GLN A 291 13.92 -1.77 21.05
N ARG A 292 14.73 -1.13 20.19
CA ARG A 292 15.48 0.08 20.58
C ARG A 292 14.53 1.23 20.91
N LYS A 293 14.80 1.96 21.99
CA LYS A 293 14.03 3.16 22.37
C LYS A 293 14.32 4.39 21.52
N SER A 294 15.47 4.41 20.85
CA SER A 294 15.87 5.49 19.94
C SER A 294 16.82 4.98 18.87
N ARG A 295 16.73 5.53 17.65
CA ARG A 295 17.64 5.22 16.55
C ARG A 295 17.95 6.51 15.77
N ASN A 296 19.23 6.81 15.58
CA ASN A 296 19.73 8.02 14.89
C ASN A 296 19.23 9.37 15.45
N GLY A 297 18.99 9.45 16.76
CA GLY A 297 18.44 10.66 17.38
C GLY A 297 16.93 10.79 17.26
N VAL A 298 16.27 9.87 16.54
CA VAL A 298 14.81 9.75 16.55
C VAL A 298 14.41 8.88 17.73
N LYS A 299 13.58 9.42 18.63
CA LYS A 299 12.97 8.62 19.70
C LYS A 299 12.05 7.61 19.03
N GLN A 300 12.46 6.36 19.10
CA GLN A 300 11.87 5.27 18.34
C GLN A 300 10.52 4.87 18.94
N SER A 301 10.34 5.01 20.26
CA SER A 301 9.08 4.63 20.94
C SER A 301 7.86 5.16 20.19
N ASP A 302 7.79 6.46 19.90
CA ASP A 302 6.51 7.02 19.44
C ASP A 302 6.18 6.61 17.99
N ILE A 303 7.19 6.52 17.12
CA ILE A 303 7.02 6.13 15.71
C ILE A 303 6.88 4.62 15.57
N LEU A 304 7.66 3.87 16.34
CA LEU A 304 7.58 2.43 16.39
C LEU A 304 6.29 1.98 17.06
N ASP A 305 5.80 2.68 18.08
CA ASP A 305 4.54 2.35 18.72
C ASP A 305 3.41 2.47 17.70
N VAL A 306 3.41 3.52 16.86
CA VAL A 306 2.43 3.59 15.76
C VAL A 306 2.72 2.56 14.67
N ALA A 307 3.96 2.35 14.25
CA ALA A 307 4.28 1.37 13.22
C ALA A 307 3.92 -0.06 13.67
N LEU A 308 4.21 -0.41 14.92
CA LEU A 308 3.83 -1.66 15.56
C LEU A 308 2.33 -1.70 15.79
N GLU A 309 1.68 -0.62 16.23
CA GLU A 309 0.23 -0.54 16.43
C GLU A 309 -0.54 -0.72 15.13
N VAL A 310 -0.03 -0.17 14.04
CA VAL A 310 -0.50 -0.40 12.69
C VAL A 310 -0.25 -1.84 12.27
N ASP A 311 0.94 -2.37 12.56
CA ASP A 311 1.30 -3.77 12.30
C ASP A 311 0.62 -4.79 13.22
N ARG A 312 -0.17 -4.35 14.22
CA ARG A 312 -1.08 -5.19 15.01
C ARG A 312 -2.18 -5.86 14.15
N MET A 313 -2.20 -5.60 12.84
CA MET A 313 -2.95 -6.36 11.84
C MET A 313 -2.40 -7.76 11.52
N ILE A 314 -1.43 -8.28 12.28
CA ILE A 314 -1.25 -9.74 12.32
C ILE A 314 -2.57 -10.31 12.85
N THR A 315 -3.30 -11.05 12.01
CA THR A 315 -4.55 -11.68 12.43
C THR A 315 -4.30 -12.51 13.70
N GLU A 316 -5.29 -12.65 14.56
CA GLU A 316 -5.15 -13.48 15.78
C GLU A 316 -4.67 -14.90 15.42
N ASP A 317 -5.08 -15.38 14.24
CA ASP A 317 -4.62 -16.62 13.62
C ASP A 317 -3.12 -16.60 13.29
N ASP A 318 -2.63 -15.56 12.60
CA ASP A 318 -1.21 -15.41 12.29
C ASP A 318 -0.36 -15.29 13.57
N ARG A 319 -0.85 -14.59 14.60
CA ARG A 319 -0.16 -14.45 15.89
C ARG A 319 -0.06 -15.81 16.58
N THR A 320 -1.14 -16.59 16.57
CA THR A 320 -1.17 -17.93 17.16
C THR A 320 -0.25 -18.88 16.37
N LEU A 321 -0.24 -18.78 15.04
CA LEU A 321 0.68 -19.53 14.17
C LEU A 321 2.13 -19.17 14.46
N VAL A 322 2.45 -17.88 14.61
CA VAL A 322 3.78 -17.38 14.98
C VAL A 322 4.20 -17.90 16.34
N LEU A 323 3.36 -17.73 17.38
CA LEU A 323 3.69 -18.16 18.74
C LEU A 323 3.86 -19.69 18.82
N SER A 324 2.99 -20.45 18.16
CA SER A 324 3.13 -21.91 18.07
C SER A 324 4.36 -22.35 17.28
N ALA A 325 4.77 -21.59 16.25
CA ALA A 325 6.02 -21.83 15.54
C ALA A 325 7.22 -21.56 16.45
N VAL A 326 7.21 -20.45 17.18
CA VAL A 326 8.25 -20.09 18.15
C VAL A 326 8.37 -21.15 19.25
N ASP A 327 7.28 -21.71 19.75
CA ASP A 327 7.29 -22.80 20.73
C ASP A 327 7.87 -24.12 20.19
N ARG A 328 7.77 -24.33 18.87
CA ARG A 328 8.35 -25.49 18.18
C ARG A 328 9.85 -25.35 17.94
N LEU A 329 10.42 -24.15 18.04
CA LEU A 329 11.86 -23.89 17.93
C LEU A 329 12.63 -24.29 19.21
N ARG A 330 12.41 -25.52 19.69
CA ARG A 330 13.12 -26.10 20.84
C ARG A 330 14.61 -26.22 20.48
N GLY A 331 15.49 -25.59 21.26
CA GLY A 331 16.94 -25.53 21.00
C GLY A 331 17.47 -24.16 20.57
N ILE A 332 16.58 -23.20 20.23
CA ILE A 332 17.02 -21.81 20.09
C ILE A 332 17.21 -21.20 21.49
N ASN A 333 18.20 -20.31 21.62
CA ASN A 333 18.46 -19.54 22.83
C ASN A 333 17.14 -19.03 23.47
N PRO A 334 16.83 -19.38 24.74
CA PRO A 334 15.58 -18.96 25.38
C PRO A 334 15.37 -17.44 25.39
N ASN A 335 16.44 -16.66 25.51
CA ASN A 335 16.36 -15.19 25.45
C ASN A 335 15.89 -14.71 24.08
N PHE A 336 16.27 -15.43 23.01
CA PHE A 336 15.83 -15.14 21.66
C PHE A 336 14.34 -15.45 21.46
N LEU A 337 13.87 -16.61 21.92
CA LEU A 337 12.44 -16.96 21.85
C LEU A 337 11.62 -15.98 22.69
N ASN A 338 12.12 -15.60 23.86
CA ASN A 338 11.49 -14.58 24.69
C ASN A 338 11.46 -13.22 23.99
N ASN A 339 12.51 -12.83 23.27
CA ASN A 339 12.50 -11.58 22.50
C ASN A 339 11.48 -11.61 21.36
N ILE A 340 11.36 -12.71 20.61
CA ILE A 340 10.32 -12.85 19.59
C ILE A 340 8.93 -12.85 20.25
N LYS A 341 8.74 -13.61 21.33
CA LYS A 341 7.48 -13.61 22.09
C LYS A 341 7.15 -12.24 22.67
N ASN A 342 8.14 -11.44 23.06
CA ASN A 342 7.91 -10.07 23.52
C ASN A 342 7.50 -9.17 22.35
N VAL A 343 8.21 -9.26 21.22
CA VAL A 343 7.86 -8.47 20.02
C VAL A 343 6.48 -8.85 19.50
N VAL A 344 6.16 -10.15 19.40
CA VAL A 344 4.87 -10.66 18.93
C VAL A 344 3.78 -10.53 19.98
N GLY A 345 4.12 -10.68 21.26
CA GLY A 345 3.20 -10.62 22.39
C GLY A 345 2.74 -9.21 22.70
N GLN A 346 3.58 -8.19 22.44
CA GLN A 346 3.22 -6.78 22.50
C GLN A 346 2.27 -6.34 21.36
N LEU A 347 2.00 -7.20 20.39
CA LEU A 347 0.96 -6.99 19.38
C LEU A 347 -0.40 -7.37 20.00
N SER A 348 -1.18 -6.38 20.45
CA SER A 348 -2.48 -6.54 21.15
C SER A 348 -3.72 -6.44 20.24
N ASP A 349 -4.86 -6.95 20.70
CA ASP A 349 -6.10 -7.26 19.96
C ASP A 349 -6.99 -6.05 19.57
N ARG A 350 -6.45 -5.02 18.91
CA ARG A 350 -7.27 -3.93 18.36
C ARG A 350 -7.39 -4.06 16.84
N GLN A 351 -8.61 -4.31 16.35
CA GLN A 351 -8.92 -4.21 14.92
C GLN A 351 -9.03 -2.74 14.50
N PRO A 352 -8.19 -2.26 13.57
CA PRO A 352 -8.40 -0.96 12.94
C PRO A 352 -9.54 -1.02 11.92
N ALA A 353 -10.23 0.11 11.75
CA ALA A 353 -11.19 0.30 10.67
C ALA A 353 -10.44 0.37 9.33
N ILE A 354 -10.52 -0.70 8.52
CA ILE A 354 -10.00 -0.70 7.15
C ILE A 354 -10.91 0.18 6.30
N SER A 355 -10.33 1.16 5.60
CA SER A 355 -11.07 2.02 4.68
C SER A 355 -10.60 1.80 3.25
N ALA A 356 -11.55 1.59 2.35
CA ALA A 356 -11.31 1.55 0.90
C ALA A 356 -11.35 2.97 0.27
N GLU A 357 -11.10 4.02 1.05
CA GLU A 357 -11.10 5.39 0.54
C GLU A 357 -9.91 5.64 -0.42
N THR A 358 -10.21 6.20 -1.59
CA THR A 358 -9.20 6.73 -2.50
C THR A 358 -8.56 7.97 -1.89
N ILE A 359 -7.23 7.94 -1.69
CA ILE A 359 -6.48 9.16 -1.36
C ILE A 359 -6.39 10.00 -2.63
N LEU A 360 -7.17 11.08 -2.69
CA LEU A 360 -7.15 12.06 -3.77
C LEU A 360 -6.26 13.24 -3.39
N PHE A 361 -5.27 13.52 -4.23
CA PHE A 361 -4.40 14.68 -4.09
C PHE A 361 -5.00 15.82 -4.91
N ASN A 362 -5.50 16.85 -4.24
CA ASN A 362 -6.04 18.03 -4.89
C ASN A 362 -5.05 19.17 -4.71
N ILE A 363 -4.28 19.48 -5.75
CA ILE A 363 -3.23 20.52 -5.68
C ILE A 363 -3.82 21.93 -5.92
N LYS A 364 -5.14 22.00 -6.19
CA LYS A 364 -5.94 23.23 -6.15
C LYS A 364 -7.23 23.01 -5.36
N GLU A 365 -7.63 24.00 -4.57
CA GLU A 365 -8.84 24.01 -3.76
C GLU A 365 -10.08 23.59 -4.57
N ILE A 366 -10.51 22.34 -4.42
CA ILE A 366 -11.89 21.95 -4.70
C ILE A 366 -12.42 21.25 -3.44
N ASN A 367 -13.32 21.95 -2.76
CA ASN A 367 -14.05 21.50 -1.58
C ASN A 367 -15.05 20.41 -1.99
N VAL A 368 -14.61 19.16 -1.92
CA VAL A 368 -15.50 18.00 -1.88
C VAL A 368 -15.47 17.46 -0.46
N THR A 369 -16.61 17.51 0.23
CA THR A 369 -16.80 17.10 1.62
C THR A 369 -17.59 15.79 1.62
N ASN A 370 -16.92 14.64 1.72
CA ASN A 370 -17.61 13.36 1.93
C ASN A 370 -17.77 13.13 3.43
N GLN A 371 -18.99 13.32 3.94
CA GLN A 371 -19.37 12.99 5.31
C GLN A 371 -20.21 11.70 5.27
N ILE A 372 -19.73 10.62 5.90
CA ILE A 372 -20.53 9.40 6.12
C ILE A 372 -20.85 9.32 7.61
N THR A 373 -22.14 9.39 7.95
CA THR A 373 -22.74 9.09 9.26
C THR A 373 -23.01 7.58 9.40
N SER A 374 -22.60 6.97 10.51
CA SER A 374 -22.94 5.58 10.84
C SER A 374 -24.34 5.49 11.42
N ILE A 375 -25.23 4.73 10.76
CA ILE A 375 -26.56 4.39 11.28
C ILE A 375 -26.52 2.94 11.77
N ASN A 376 -26.65 2.76 13.08
CA ASN A 376 -26.87 1.47 13.73
C ASN A 376 -28.38 1.15 13.73
N GLY A 377 -28.76 -0.06 13.32
CA GLY A 377 -30.05 -0.68 13.68
C GLY A 377 -30.92 -1.16 12.52
N ASP A 378 -31.32 -2.44 12.61
CA ASP A 378 -32.39 -3.17 11.91
C ASP A 378 -32.20 -3.65 10.45
N ASN A 379 -31.84 -4.94 10.35
CA ASN A 379 -32.24 -6.04 9.44
C ASN A 379 -32.65 -5.83 7.97
N ASN A 380 -32.56 -4.63 7.39
CA ASN A 380 -32.59 -4.43 5.95
C ASN A 380 -31.18 -4.17 5.47
N VAL A 381 -30.58 -5.14 4.79
CA VAL A 381 -29.27 -4.98 4.15
C VAL A 381 -29.44 -4.05 2.95
N VAL A 382 -29.38 -2.74 3.21
CA VAL A 382 -29.26 -1.72 2.18
C VAL A 382 -27.81 -1.70 1.73
N ASN A 383 -27.58 -1.66 0.43
CA ASN A 383 -26.24 -1.50 -0.12
C ASN A 383 -25.64 -0.17 0.35
N GLN A 384 -24.60 -0.22 1.19
CA GLN A 384 -23.95 0.96 1.78
C GLN A 384 -23.48 1.97 0.72
N TRP A 385 -23.07 1.49 -0.45
CA TRP A 385 -22.68 2.37 -1.56
C TRP A 385 -23.87 3.18 -2.06
N ALA A 386 -25.02 2.55 -2.30
CA ALA A 386 -26.23 3.23 -2.77
C ALA A 386 -26.67 4.33 -1.79
N GLN A 387 -26.69 4.02 -0.48
CA GLN A 387 -27.04 4.99 0.55
C GLN A 387 -26.04 6.17 0.63
N SER A 388 -24.73 5.89 0.51
CA SER A 388 -23.71 6.93 0.48
C SER A 388 -23.84 7.85 -0.74
N THR A 389 -24.18 7.30 -1.91
CA THR A 389 -24.38 8.06 -3.15
C THR A 389 -25.59 8.99 -3.05
N VAL A 390 -26.71 8.53 -2.49
CA VAL A 390 -27.88 9.37 -2.21
C VAL A 390 -27.53 10.50 -1.22
N THR A 391 -26.86 10.16 -0.12
CA THR A 391 -26.43 11.15 0.89
C THR A 391 -25.51 12.22 0.30
N ASN A 392 -24.51 11.81 -0.49
CA ASN A 392 -23.56 12.74 -1.11
C ASN A 392 -24.25 13.66 -2.12
N SER A 393 -25.20 13.15 -2.91
CA SER A 393 -25.94 13.97 -3.87
C SER A 393 -26.90 14.95 -3.20
N LEU A 394 -27.50 14.60 -2.06
CA LEU A 394 -28.27 15.54 -1.23
C LEU A 394 -27.39 16.64 -0.62
N ASN A 395 -26.17 16.31 -0.16
CA ASN A 395 -25.24 17.31 0.36
C ASN A 395 -24.79 18.28 -0.75
N ASN A 396 -24.46 17.76 -1.93
CA ASN A 396 -24.15 18.60 -3.09
C ASN A 396 -25.31 19.53 -3.47
N LEU A 397 -26.56 19.05 -3.38
CA LEU A 397 -27.74 19.88 -3.60
C LEU A 397 -27.83 21.02 -2.57
N LYS A 398 -27.63 20.73 -1.29
CA LYS A 398 -27.65 21.73 -0.21
C LYS A 398 -26.59 22.82 -0.42
N ASP A 399 -25.39 22.42 -0.84
CA ASP A 399 -24.26 23.31 -1.08
C ASP A 399 -24.37 24.10 -2.39
N SER A 400 -25.26 23.71 -3.31
CA SER A 400 -25.47 24.45 -4.55
C SER A 400 -26.07 25.84 -4.28
N SER A 401 -25.52 26.86 -4.98
CA SER A 401 -25.95 28.27 -4.90
C SER A 401 -27.30 28.54 -5.59
N SER A 402 -27.92 27.54 -6.20
CA SER A 402 -29.21 27.66 -6.87
C SER A 402 -30.34 27.83 -5.84
N GLN A 403 -30.97 29.01 -5.82
CA GLN A 403 -32.20 29.30 -5.05
C GLN A 403 -33.48 28.93 -5.82
N SER A 404 -33.37 28.06 -6.83
CA SER A 404 -34.50 27.70 -7.69
C SER A 404 -35.61 26.95 -6.95
N GLU A 405 -36.85 27.09 -7.44
CA GLU A 405 -38.01 26.30 -6.98
C GLU A 405 -37.80 24.78 -7.13
N VAL A 406 -36.78 24.37 -7.89
CA VAL A 406 -36.36 22.97 -8.11
C VAL A 406 -35.71 22.37 -6.86
N LYS A 407 -34.95 23.15 -6.08
CA LYS A 407 -34.19 22.67 -4.91
C LYS A 407 -35.07 22.00 -3.83
N PRO A 408 -36.18 22.59 -3.34
CA PRO A 408 -37.04 21.92 -2.35
C PRO A 408 -37.70 20.66 -2.91
N LYS A 409 -37.94 20.59 -4.23
CA LYS A 409 -38.51 19.40 -4.88
C LYS A 409 -37.48 18.28 -5.02
N LEU A 410 -36.22 18.61 -5.28
CA LEU A 410 -35.14 17.62 -5.24
C LEU A 410 -34.93 17.08 -3.83
N GLU A 411 -35.00 17.91 -2.79
CA GLU A 411 -34.94 17.41 -1.39
C GLU A 411 -36.10 16.45 -1.08
N GLU A 412 -37.32 16.79 -1.53
CA GLU A 412 -38.49 15.89 -1.44
C GLU A 412 -38.23 14.56 -2.16
N LEU A 413 -37.64 14.59 -3.36
CA LEU A 413 -37.29 13.41 -4.13
C LEU A 413 -36.27 12.51 -3.40
N HIS A 414 -35.22 13.11 -2.81
CA HIS A 414 -34.20 12.38 -2.05
C HIS A 414 -34.82 11.60 -0.88
N ASN A 415 -35.71 12.25 -0.13
CA ASN A 415 -36.41 11.63 1.00
C ASN A 415 -37.31 10.46 0.57
N GLU A 416 -37.97 10.56 -0.58
CA GLU A 416 -38.79 9.47 -1.10
C GLU A 416 -37.93 8.31 -1.66
N VAL A 417 -36.80 8.62 -2.30
CA VAL A 417 -35.88 7.58 -2.81
C VAL A 417 -35.24 6.78 -1.66
N GLU A 418 -34.89 7.44 -0.56
CA GLU A 418 -34.35 6.78 0.64
C GLU A 418 -35.33 5.75 1.22
N LYS A 419 -36.64 6.00 1.14
CA LYS A 419 -37.68 5.05 1.60
C LYS A 419 -37.81 3.80 0.72
N ILE A 420 -37.51 3.90 -0.59
CA ILE A 420 -37.64 2.76 -1.52
C ILE A 420 -36.39 1.89 -1.60
N LEU A 421 -35.19 2.46 -1.34
CA LEU A 421 -33.93 1.73 -1.45
C LEU A 421 -33.91 0.39 -0.69
N PRO A 422 -34.40 0.30 0.57
CA PRO A 422 -34.42 -0.97 1.30
C PRO A 422 -35.34 -2.04 0.71
N LYS A 423 -36.30 -1.65 -0.15
CA LYS A 423 -37.29 -2.54 -0.76
C LYS A 423 -36.86 -3.04 -2.14
N LEU A 424 -35.77 -2.50 -2.70
CA LEU A 424 -35.26 -2.85 -4.02
C LEU A 424 -34.21 -3.97 -3.94
N PRO A 425 -34.08 -4.81 -4.97
CA PRO A 425 -32.93 -5.69 -5.13
C PRO A 425 -31.61 -4.91 -5.18
N GLU A 426 -30.51 -5.49 -4.69
CA GLU A 426 -29.21 -4.82 -4.58
C GLU A 426 -28.71 -4.23 -5.91
N SER A 427 -28.95 -4.92 -7.03
CA SER A 427 -28.59 -4.42 -8.37
C SER A 427 -29.34 -3.13 -8.72
N LYS A 428 -30.64 -3.06 -8.40
CA LYS A 428 -31.49 -1.90 -8.65
C LYS A 428 -31.24 -0.76 -7.66
N GLN A 429 -30.80 -1.06 -6.42
CA GLN A 429 -30.39 -0.02 -5.47
C GLN A 429 -29.23 0.84 -6.01
N LYS A 430 -28.25 0.22 -6.68
CA LYS A 430 -27.13 0.96 -7.28
C LYS A 430 -27.57 1.83 -8.46
N GLU A 431 -28.39 1.26 -9.34
CA GLU A 431 -28.95 1.97 -10.51
C GLU A 431 -29.74 3.21 -10.08
N VAL A 432 -30.66 3.05 -9.12
CA VAL A 432 -31.47 4.16 -8.58
C VAL A 432 -30.62 5.26 -7.95
N ALA A 433 -29.58 4.88 -7.21
CA ALA A 433 -28.67 5.87 -6.61
C ALA A 433 -27.87 6.65 -7.68
N GLN A 434 -27.47 6.00 -8.78
CA GLN A 434 -26.80 6.66 -9.91
C GLN A 434 -27.76 7.57 -10.67
N ASP A 435 -28.99 7.13 -10.90
CA ASP A 435 -30.01 7.92 -11.58
C ASP A 435 -30.39 9.15 -10.75
N LEU A 436 -30.56 8.99 -9.43
CA LEU A 436 -30.83 10.14 -8.55
C LEU A 436 -29.69 11.15 -8.56
N GLN A 437 -28.44 10.67 -8.48
CA GLN A 437 -27.26 11.55 -8.53
C GLN A 437 -27.19 12.31 -9.86
N THR A 438 -27.38 11.60 -10.98
CA THR A 438 -27.34 12.18 -12.33
C THR A 438 -28.46 13.20 -12.50
N PHE A 439 -29.69 12.83 -12.15
CA PHE A 439 -30.86 13.70 -12.21
C PHE A 439 -30.67 14.96 -11.37
N THR A 440 -30.18 14.83 -10.13
CA THR A 440 -29.90 15.97 -9.24
C THR A 440 -28.84 16.89 -9.86
N SER A 441 -27.74 16.34 -10.39
CA SER A 441 -26.65 17.13 -10.96
C SER A 441 -27.03 17.90 -12.22
N GLU A 442 -27.85 17.28 -13.08
CA GLU A 442 -28.35 17.93 -14.29
C GLU A 442 -29.41 18.98 -13.97
N ALA A 443 -30.29 18.71 -13.00
CA ALA A 443 -31.36 19.61 -12.59
C ALA A 443 -30.86 20.93 -11.96
N ILE A 444 -29.66 20.93 -11.36
CA ILE A 444 -29.04 22.13 -10.77
C ILE A 444 -27.98 22.78 -11.66
N SER A 445 -27.68 22.18 -12.83
CA SER A 445 -26.70 22.71 -13.78
C SER A 445 -27.19 24.02 -14.41
N GLU A 446 -26.27 24.94 -14.73
CA GLU A 446 -26.59 26.17 -15.49
C GLU A 446 -27.07 25.84 -16.91
N THR A 447 -26.58 24.73 -17.47
CA THR A 447 -26.96 24.23 -18.79
C THR A 447 -27.37 22.75 -18.69
N PRO A 448 -28.59 22.44 -18.23
CA PRO A 448 -29.10 21.08 -18.10
C PRO A 448 -29.14 20.37 -19.45
N ARG A 449 -28.65 19.14 -19.50
CA ARG A 449 -28.67 18.34 -20.72
C ARG A 449 -29.92 17.47 -20.72
N LYS A 450 -30.93 17.91 -21.49
CA LYS A 450 -32.25 17.25 -21.63
C LYS A 450 -32.21 15.72 -21.66
N LYS A 451 -31.39 15.17 -22.54
CA LYS A 451 -31.25 13.71 -22.72
C LYS A 451 -30.88 12.97 -21.43
N TRP A 452 -30.05 13.56 -20.57
CA TRP A 452 -29.53 12.89 -19.37
C TRP A 452 -30.51 12.95 -18.21
N TYR A 453 -31.14 14.10 -17.95
CA TYR A 453 -32.13 14.16 -16.87
C TYR A 453 -33.43 13.43 -17.23
N GLU A 454 -33.82 13.34 -18.51
CA GLU A 454 -34.98 12.53 -18.93
C GLU A 454 -34.71 11.03 -18.74
N LEU A 455 -33.54 10.55 -19.16
CA LEU A 455 -33.16 9.15 -18.99
C LEU A 455 -33.12 8.76 -17.50
N SER A 456 -32.50 9.59 -16.65
CA SER A 456 -32.46 9.32 -15.21
C SER A 456 -33.83 9.45 -14.55
N ALA A 457 -34.70 10.37 -15.02
CA ALA A 457 -36.07 10.46 -14.55
C ALA A 457 -36.89 9.20 -14.87
N GLU A 458 -36.71 8.63 -16.07
CA GLU A 458 -37.34 7.36 -16.46
C GLU A 458 -36.87 6.20 -15.57
N GLY A 459 -35.57 6.10 -15.30
CA GLY A 459 -35.01 5.10 -14.39
C GLY A 459 -35.57 5.19 -12.96
N LEU A 460 -35.70 6.40 -12.42
CA LEU A 460 -36.32 6.63 -11.11
C LEU A 460 -37.81 6.25 -11.09
N ILE A 461 -38.55 6.55 -12.17
CA ILE A 461 -39.97 6.18 -12.29
C ILE A 461 -40.15 4.66 -12.36
N GLU A 462 -39.34 3.96 -13.16
CA GLU A 462 -39.38 2.50 -13.30
C GLU A 462 -39.09 1.81 -11.95
N ALA A 463 -38.07 2.28 -11.24
CA ALA A 463 -37.72 1.76 -9.93
C ALA A 463 -38.84 1.99 -8.90
N ALA A 464 -39.47 3.16 -8.92
CA ALA A 464 -40.58 3.47 -8.03
C ALA A 464 -41.80 2.57 -8.32
N GLN A 465 -42.13 2.34 -9.59
CA GLN A 465 -43.21 1.43 -10.01
C GLN A 465 -42.98 -0.02 -9.55
N THR A 466 -41.72 -0.46 -9.51
CA THR A 466 -41.35 -1.79 -9.02
C THR A 466 -41.72 -2.00 -7.54
N VAL A 467 -41.76 -0.93 -6.74
CA VAL A 467 -42.04 -0.96 -5.29
C VAL A 467 -43.54 -0.73 -4.99
N GLY A 468 -44.37 -0.48 -6.01
CA GLY A 468 -45.83 -0.41 -5.90
C GLY A 468 -46.34 0.82 -5.15
N GLU A 469 -46.62 0.69 -3.85
CA GLU A 469 -47.28 1.71 -3.02
C GLU A 469 -46.47 3.02 -2.87
N LEU A 470 -45.16 2.98 -3.12
CA LEU A 470 -44.27 4.16 -3.05
C LEU A 470 -44.03 4.80 -4.42
N ALA A 471 -44.70 4.32 -5.49
CA ALA A 471 -44.52 4.85 -6.83
C ALA A 471 -45.07 6.27 -7.00
N GLU A 472 -46.25 6.54 -6.45
CA GLU A 472 -47.00 7.76 -6.71
C GLU A 472 -46.28 9.05 -6.23
N PRO A 473 -45.70 9.11 -5.01
CA PRO A 473 -44.96 10.28 -4.55
C PRO A 473 -43.75 10.59 -5.45
N ILE A 474 -42.95 9.58 -5.78
CA ILE A 474 -41.74 9.77 -6.61
C ILE A 474 -42.11 10.24 -8.02
N ILE A 475 -43.07 9.58 -8.67
CA ILE A 475 -43.52 9.94 -10.03
C ILE A 475 -44.03 11.39 -10.06
N LYS A 476 -44.79 11.79 -9.04
CA LYS A 476 -45.34 13.14 -8.94
C LYS A 476 -44.22 14.18 -8.79
N VAL A 477 -43.26 13.95 -7.91
CA VAL A 477 -42.13 14.87 -7.67
C VAL A 477 -41.23 14.97 -8.91
N VAL A 478 -40.88 13.85 -9.54
CA VAL A 478 -40.08 13.83 -10.77
C VAL A 478 -40.77 14.63 -11.87
N LYS A 479 -42.08 14.44 -12.09
CA LYS A 479 -42.84 15.22 -13.09
C LYS A 479 -42.88 16.72 -12.79
N MET A 480 -43.00 17.10 -11.52
CA MET A 480 -42.94 18.51 -11.12
C MET A 480 -41.57 19.12 -11.44
N ILE A 481 -40.48 18.41 -11.14
CA ILE A 481 -39.11 18.87 -11.42
C ILE A 481 -38.89 19.01 -12.93
N LEU A 482 -39.32 18.03 -13.73
CA LEU A 482 -39.24 18.11 -15.19
C LEU A 482 -40.00 19.33 -15.73
N GLY A 483 -41.18 19.62 -15.19
CA GLY A 483 -41.94 20.82 -15.52
C GLY A 483 -41.17 22.11 -15.24
N LEU A 484 -40.59 22.22 -14.05
CA LEU A 484 -39.82 23.40 -13.64
C LEU A 484 -38.56 23.61 -14.49
N ILE A 485 -37.81 22.54 -14.77
CA ILE A 485 -36.60 22.60 -15.62
C ILE A 485 -36.96 22.99 -17.06
N SER A 486 -38.10 22.51 -17.58
CA SER A 486 -38.52 22.80 -18.96
C SER A 486 -39.05 24.22 -19.21
N VAL A 487 -39.41 24.96 -18.15
CA VAL A 487 -39.94 26.33 -18.23
C VAL A 487 -38.84 27.38 -17.98
N GLY A 488 -37.78 27.00 -17.27
CA GLY A 488 -36.65 27.89 -16.96
C GLY A 488 -35.61 28.06 -18.08
N HIS A 489 -35.78 27.37 -19.20
CA HIS A 489 -34.95 27.42 -20.41
C HIS A 489 -35.84 27.57 -21.64
#